data_AF-A0A0D0A4G5-F1
#
_entry.id   AF-A0A0D0A4G5-F1
#
_cell.length_a   1.000
_cell.length_b   1.000
_cell.length_c   1.000
_cell.angle_alpha   90.00
_cell.angle_beta   90.00
_cell.angle_gamma   90.00
#
_symmetry.space_group_name_H-M   'P 1'
#
loop_
_entity.id
_entity.type
_entity.pdbx_description
1 polymer ?
#
loop_
_entity_poly.entity_id
_entity_poly.type
_entity_poly.pdbx_seq_one_letter_code
_entity_poly.pdbx_strand_id
1 'polypeptide(L)'
;QACFMLTSTQVFSRTDLVTDSEQFYISILELLEDLDEADEVDQLMGWWNQQIFPLSMESEWLPSENSALAQICQKRAKRKASAV
;
A
#
# COMPACT_ATOMS: atom_id res chain seq x y z
N GLN A 1 24.86 12.17 3.33
CA GLN A 1 23.52 11.94 3.92
C GLN A 1 22.76 13.24 3.83
N ALA A 2 21.77 13.33 2.94
CA ALA A 2 20.93 14.52 2.76
C ALA A 2 19.62 14.29 3.54
N CYS A 3 19.37 15.10 4.56
CA CYS A 3 18.09 15.11 5.28
C CYS A 3 17.33 16.36 4.85
N PHE A 4 16.35 16.19 3.96
CA PHE A 4 15.44 17.27 3.57
C PHE A 4 14.44 17.49 4.71
N MET A 5 14.75 18.42 5.61
CA MET A 5 13.80 18.84 6.65
C MET A 5 12.92 19.96 6.09
N LEU A 6 11.60 19.75 6.08
CA LEU A 6 10.59 20.73 5.66
C LEU A 6 10.59 22.05 6.47
N THR A 7 11.40 22.13 7.53
CA THR A 7 11.55 23.33 8.40
C THR A 7 12.82 24.12 8.11
N SER A 8 13.67 23.69 7.17
CA SER A 8 14.85 24.46 6.75
C SER A 8 14.42 25.61 5.86
N THR A 9 14.23 26.78 6.46
CA THR A 9 13.81 28.02 5.81
C THR A 9 14.81 28.58 4.80
N GLN A 10 16.00 27.96 4.66
CA GLN A 10 17.05 28.40 3.77
C GLN A 10 16.90 27.92 2.32
N VAL A 11 15.86 27.13 2.01
CA VAL A 11 15.60 26.58 0.66
C VAL A 11 14.57 27.40 -0.12
N PHE A 12 13.97 28.43 0.48
CA PHE A 12 12.95 29.27 -0.17
C PHE A 12 13.54 30.60 -0.64
N SER A 13 14.14 30.60 -1.83
CA SER A 13 14.45 31.84 -2.55
C SER A 13 13.19 32.35 -3.25
N ARG A 14 12.88 33.65 -3.11
CA ARG A 14 11.67 34.29 -3.68
C ARG A 14 11.65 34.31 -5.22
N THR A 15 12.78 34.00 -5.87
CA THR A 15 12.93 33.92 -7.33
C THR A 15 12.90 32.49 -7.88
N ASP A 16 12.91 31.46 -7.03
CA ASP A 16 12.82 30.08 -7.51
C ASP A 16 11.36 29.75 -7.83
N LEU A 17 11.09 29.61 -9.12
CA LEU A 17 9.77 29.27 -9.64
C LEU A 17 9.39 27.81 -9.36
N VAL A 18 10.40 26.97 -9.17
CA VAL A 18 10.33 25.56 -8.77
C VAL A 18 11.25 25.43 -7.57
N THR A 19 10.71 25.03 -6.43
CA THR A 19 11.54 24.84 -5.22
C THR A 19 12.49 23.67 -5.43
N ASP A 20 13.70 23.69 -4.84
CA ASP A 20 14.63 22.55 -4.93
C ASP A 20 13.98 21.23 -4.48
N SER A 21 13.03 21.29 -3.54
CA SER A 21 12.22 20.14 -3.14
C SER A 21 11.30 19.63 -4.23
N GLU A 22 10.66 20.54 -4.98
CA GLU A 22 9.79 20.19 -6.10
C GLU A 22 10.60 19.53 -7.22
N GLN A 23 11.76 20.11 -7.58
CA GLN A 23 12.65 19.51 -8.58
C GLN A 23 13.13 18.11 -8.15
N PHE A 24 13.44 17.94 -6.86
CA PHE A 24 13.81 16.64 -6.30
C PHE A 24 12.69 15.60 -6.44
N TYR A 25 11.45 15.95 -6.05
CA TYR A 25 10.32 15.03 -6.19
C TYR A 25 9.95 14.75 -7.65
N ILE A 26 10.04 15.74 -8.54
CA ILE A 26 9.86 15.55 -9.98
C ILE A 26 10.88 14.54 -10.51
N SER A 27 12.16 14.70 -10.15
CA SER A 27 13.23 13.79 -10.60
C SER A 27 13.02 12.35 -10.09
N ILE A 28 12.47 12.18 -8.88
CA ILE A 28 12.09 10.86 -8.37
C ILE A 28 10.93 10.27 -9.17
N LEU A 29 9.89 11.07 -9.48
CA LEU A 29 8.76 10.59 -10.27
C LEU A 29 9.20 10.16 -11.67
N GLU A 30 10.05 10.95 -12.32
CA GLU A 30 10.62 10.60 -13.63
C GLU A 30 11.39 9.27 -13.59
N LEU A 31 12.16 9.03 -12.52
CA LEU A 31 12.88 7.75 -12.32
C LEU A 31 11.92 6.57 -12.11
N LEU A 32 10.86 6.76 -11.33
CA LEU A 32 9.88 5.71 -11.05
C LEU A 32 8.99 5.37 -12.27
N GLU A 33 8.92 6.27 -13.26
CA GLU A 33 8.19 6.07 -14.51
C GLU A 33 9.06 5.50 -15.64
N ASP A 34 10.37 5.35 -15.42
CA ASP A 34 11.29 4.76 -16.40
C ASP A 34 10.96 3.27 -16.62
N LEU A 35 10.90 2.86 -17.89
CA LEU A 35 10.63 1.48 -18.27
C LEU A 35 11.76 0.54 -17.87
N ASP A 36 13.00 1.03 -17.81
CA ASP A 36 14.16 0.25 -17.42
C ASP A 36 14.17 -0.04 -15.90
N GLU A 37 13.40 0.72 -15.10
CA GLU A 37 13.29 0.57 -13.64
C GLU A 37 11.97 -0.10 -13.22
N ALA A 38 11.12 -0.50 -14.17
CA ALA A 38 9.77 -0.99 -13.90
C ALA A 38 9.75 -2.24 -13.01
N ASP A 39 10.71 -3.16 -13.20
CA ASP A 39 10.81 -4.39 -12.41
C ASP A 39 11.18 -4.10 -10.94
N GLU A 40 12.09 -3.15 -10.72
CA GLU A 40 12.48 -2.68 -9.39
C GLU A 40 11.34 -1.92 -8.70
N VAL A 41 10.62 -1.08 -9.44
CA VAL A 41 9.44 -0.34 -8.94
C VAL A 41 8.32 -1.29 -8.55
N ASP A 42 8.05 -2.33 -9.34
CA ASP A 42 7.06 -3.36 -9.02
C ASP A 42 7.46 -4.14 -7.76
N GLN A 43 8.74 -4.48 -7.62
CA GLN A 43 9.25 -5.12 -6.41
C GLN A 43 9.12 -4.22 -5.17
N LEU A 44 9.42 -2.92 -5.32
CA LEU A 44 9.27 -1.92 -4.27
C LEU A 44 7.81 -1.77 -3.85
N MET A 45 6.89 -1.69 -4.82
CA MET A 45 5.45 -1.62 -4.57
C MET A 45 4.94 -2.88 -3.88
N GLY A 46 5.42 -4.06 -4.28
CA GLY A 46 5.14 -5.33 -3.61
C GLY A 46 5.56 -5.28 -2.14
N TRP A 47 6.82 -4.96 -1.86
CA TRP A 47 7.33 -4.85 -0.50
C TRP A 47 6.57 -3.81 0.34
N TRP A 48 6.33 -2.62 -0.21
CA TRP A 48 5.61 -1.55 0.46
C TRP A 48 4.19 -1.96 0.84
N ASN A 49 3.46 -2.57 -0.09
CA ASN A 49 2.09 -3.02 0.14
C ASN A 49 2.02 -4.10 1.23
N GLN A 50 3.04 -4.95 1.38
CA GLN A 50 3.11 -5.93 2.47
C GLN A 50 3.29 -5.25 3.84
N GLN A 51 4.08 -4.18 3.90
CA GLN A 51 4.33 -3.46 5.16
C GLN A 51 3.12 -2.60 5.58
N ILE A 52 2.50 -1.91 4.61
CA ILE A 52 1.37 -1.00 4.88
C ILE A 52 0.04 -1.74 4.99
N PHE A 53 -0.14 -2.83 4.24
CA PHE A 53 -1.35 -3.64 4.23
C PHE A 53 -1.07 -5.09 4.64
N PRO A 54 -0.75 -5.38 5.92
CA PRO A 54 -0.43 -6.73 6.39
C PRO A 54 -1.54 -7.75 6.10
N LEU A 55 -2.80 -7.29 6.07
CA LEU A 55 -3.98 -8.13 5.85
C LEU A 55 -4.27 -8.43 4.37
N SER A 56 -3.61 -7.74 3.43
CA SER A 56 -3.83 -7.92 1.98
C SER A 56 -3.17 -9.19 1.44
N MET A 57 -2.11 -9.68 2.11
CA MET A 57 -1.47 -10.95 1.76
C MET A 57 -2.25 -12.17 2.25
N GLU A 58 -3.21 -11.98 3.15
CA GLU A 58 -3.96 -13.08 3.72
C GLU A 58 -5.14 -13.46 2.80
N SER A 59 -4.83 -13.63 1.51
CA SER A 59 -5.72 -14.20 0.50
C SER A 59 -6.00 -15.70 0.72
N GLU A 60 -5.59 -16.25 1.87
CA GLU A 60 -6.02 -17.55 2.35
C GLU A 60 -6.53 -17.48 3.80
N TRP A 61 -7.31 -16.43 4.17
CA TRP A 61 -8.29 -16.62 5.25
C TRP A 61 -9.35 -17.62 4.76
N LEU A 62 -8.98 -18.89 4.67
CA LEU A 62 -9.90 -19.98 4.90
C LEU A 62 -10.64 -19.60 6.18
N PRO A 63 -11.97 -19.41 6.15
CA PRO A 63 -12.69 -19.12 7.36
C PRO A 63 -12.36 -20.26 8.31
N SER A 64 -11.68 -19.95 9.42
CA SER A 64 -11.32 -20.97 10.39
C SER A 64 -12.60 -21.74 10.74
N GLU A 65 -12.48 -23.04 11.00
CA GLU A 65 -13.64 -23.93 11.22
C GLU A 65 -14.59 -23.38 12.31
N ASN A 66 -14.07 -22.56 13.21
CA ASN A 66 -14.79 -21.90 14.32
C ASN A 66 -15.11 -20.42 14.08
N SER A 67 -14.79 -19.86 12.91
CA SER A 67 -15.11 -18.48 12.58
C SER A 67 -16.62 -18.23 12.70
N ALA A 68 -16.98 -17.01 13.08
CA ALA A 68 -18.39 -16.61 13.15
C ALA A 68 -19.13 -16.88 11.83
N LEU A 69 -18.45 -16.71 10.69
CA LEU A 69 -19.00 -16.99 9.37
C LEU A 69 -19.28 -18.48 9.15
N ALA A 70 -18.34 -19.38 9.50
CA ALA A 70 -18.55 -20.82 9.45
C ALA A 70 -19.74 -21.26 10.31
N GLN A 71 -19.86 -20.72 11.53
CA GLN A 71 -20.99 -21.02 12.43
C GLN A 71 -22.33 -20.51 11.89
N ILE A 72 -22.36 -19.32 11.27
CA ILE A 72 -23.57 -18.76 10.65
C ILE A 72 -24.03 -19.63 9.48
N CYS A 73 -23.10 -20.04 8.60
CA CYS A 73 -23.40 -20.93 7.48
C CYS A 73 -23.93 -22.29 7.97
N GLN A 74 -23.29 -22.89 8.98
CA GLN A 74 -23.74 -24.15 9.57
C GLN A 74 -25.16 -24.04 10.17
N LYS A 75 -25.44 -22.98 10.91
CA LYS A 75 -26.79 -22.74 11.48
C LYS A 75 -27.85 -22.58 10.38
N ARG A 76 -27.51 -21.91 9.28
CA ARG A 76 -28.42 -21.75 8.13
C ARG A 76 -28.68 -23.08 7.41
N ALA A 77 -27.67 -23.92 7.24
CA ALA A 77 -27.83 -25.26 6.65
C ALA A 77 -28.77 -26.15 7.49
N LYS A 78 -28.60 -26.17 8.81
CA LYS A 78 -29.48 -26.93 9.73
C LYS A 78 -30.93 -26.47 9.67
N ARG A 79 -31.18 -25.16 9.59
CA ARG A 79 -32.55 -24.61 9.45
C ARG A 79 -33.21 -24.99 8.14
N LYS A 80 -32.45 -25.00 7.03
CA LYS A 80 -32.96 -25.42 5.72
C LYS A 80 -33.30 -26.92 5.68
N ALA A 81 -32.46 -27.76 6.29
CA ALA A 81 -32.69 -29.20 6.34
C ALA A 81 -33.88 -29.60 7.23
N SER A 82 -34.19 -28.80 8.25
CA SER A 82 -35.32 -29.05 9.16
C SER A 82 -36.65 -28.44 8.70
N ALA A 83 -36.66 -27.73 7.56
CA ALA A 83 -37.85 -27.11 6.97
C ALA A 83 -38.42 -27.93 5.78
N VAL A 84 -37.93 -29.16 5.60
CA VAL A 84 -38.47 -30.21 4.72
C VAL A 84 -39.13 -31.26 5.59
#